data_AF-A0A975L6N7-F1
#
_entry.id   AF-A0A975L6N7-F1
#
_cell.length_a   1.000
_cell.length_b   1.000
_cell.length_c   1.000
_cell.angle_alpha   90.00
_cell.angle_beta   90.00
_cell.angle_gamma   90.00
#
_symmetry.space_group_name_H-M   'P 1'
#
loop_
_entity.id
_entity.type
_entity.pdbx_description
1 polymer ?
#
loop_
_entity_poly.entity_id
_entity_poly.type
_entity_poly.pdbx_seq_one_letter_code
_entity_poly.pdbx_strand_id
1 'polypeptide(L)'
;MTQYDPQNPPHIRPGQVWTSAAPRDSITVRVVSVQAGRVSVVDAYDSKRPRSIWAREFHASPLTRTGDKRKSGYILVSPAPDERECQTPWHTHDNPTTITGACQIPPVYVCNGCGEEVDDETAECCEDGEIVPAEYDEVAQ
;
A
#
# COMPACT_ATOMS: atom_id res chain seq x y z
N MET A 1 -21.10 -12.55 18.24
CA MET A 1 -20.33 -11.66 19.13
C MET A 1 -18.87 -11.97 18.90
N THR A 2 -18.14 -11.12 18.18
CA THR A 2 -16.74 -11.38 17.81
C THR A 2 -15.89 -11.20 19.07
N GLN A 3 -15.26 -12.28 19.54
CA GLN A 3 -14.40 -12.30 20.71
C GLN A 3 -13.25 -11.32 20.51
N TYR A 4 -13.19 -10.28 21.33
CA TYR A 4 -12.08 -9.33 21.36
C TYR A 4 -10.84 -10.08 21.83
N ASP A 5 -9.96 -10.46 20.91
CA ASP A 5 -8.64 -10.97 21.26
C ASP A 5 -7.74 -9.77 21.62
N PRO A 6 -7.35 -9.60 22.89
CA PRO A 6 -6.53 -8.46 23.31
C PRO A 6 -5.07 -8.55 22.84
N GLN A 7 -4.65 -9.68 22.26
CA GLN A 7 -3.29 -9.94 21.78
C GLN A 7 -3.13 -9.63 20.28
N ASN A 8 -4.22 -9.71 19.51
CA ASN A 8 -4.27 -9.26 18.13
C ASN A 8 -5.46 -8.30 17.93
N PRO A 9 -5.30 -7.01 18.25
CA PRO A 9 -6.39 -6.05 18.08
C PRO A 9 -6.86 -6.10 16.61
N PRO A 10 -8.15 -6.41 16.35
CA PRO A 10 -8.66 -6.79 15.03
C PRO A 10 -8.62 -5.66 13.97
N HIS A 11 -8.00 -4.53 14.30
CA HIS A 11 -7.93 -3.34 13.47
C HIS A 11 -6.52 -3.05 12.93
N ILE A 12 -5.47 -3.78 13.34
CA ILE A 12 -4.12 -3.57 12.79
C ILE A 12 -3.91 -4.46 11.57
N ARG A 13 -3.59 -3.85 10.43
CA ARG A 13 -3.39 -4.50 9.13
C ARG A 13 -2.11 -4.00 8.46
N PRO A 14 -1.38 -4.84 7.72
CA PRO A 14 -0.32 -4.39 6.81
C PRO A 14 -0.78 -3.26 5.89
N GLY A 15 0.13 -2.36 5.55
CA GLY A 15 -0.15 -1.17 4.73
C GLY A 15 -0.71 0.03 5.51
N GLN A 16 -1.24 -0.16 6.72
CA GLN A 16 -1.73 0.96 7.54
C GLN A 16 -0.62 1.92 7.95
N VAL A 17 -0.96 3.20 8.02
CA VAL A 17 -0.07 4.26 8.50
C VAL A 17 -0.54 4.78 9.85
N TRP A 18 0.40 4.82 10.77
CA TRP A 18 0.20 5.15 12.18
C TRP A 18 1.19 6.22 12.62
N THR A 19 0.76 7.19 13.41
CA THR A 19 1.65 8.24 13.93
C THR A 19 1.75 8.18 15.44
N SER A 20 2.90 8.60 15.98
CA SER A 20 3.12 8.66 17.42
C SER A 20 2.13 9.61 18.07
N ALA A 21 1.48 9.15 19.13
CA ALA A 21 0.57 9.98 19.93
C ALA A 21 1.34 10.89 20.90
N ALA A 22 2.64 10.67 21.09
CA ALA A 22 3.43 11.47 22.00
C ALA A 22 3.63 12.88 21.42
N PRO A 23 3.30 13.96 22.15
CA PRO A 23 3.31 15.32 21.60
C PRO A 23 4.69 15.86 21.21
N ARG A 24 5.76 15.16 21.58
CA ARG A 24 7.15 15.51 21.25
C ARG A 24 7.72 14.64 20.13
N ASP A 25 6.94 13.68 19.66
CA ASP A 25 7.38 12.67 18.73
C ASP A 25 6.52 12.75 17.48
N SER A 26 7.15 13.03 16.34
CA SER A 26 6.47 13.14 15.03
C SER A 26 6.71 11.92 14.15
N ILE A 27 7.10 10.79 14.76
CA ILE A 27 7.36 9.56 14.04
C ILE A 27 6.06 9.01 13.45
N THR A 28 6.10 8.75 12.14
CA THR A 28 5.01 8.09 11.40
C THR A 28 5.54 6.80 10.80
N VAL A 29 4.80 5.71 11.02
CA VAL A 29 5.22 4.36 10.67
C VAL A 29 4.16 3.66 9.82
N ARG A 30 4.63 2.80 8.91
CA ARG A 30 3.78 1.90 8.11
C ARG A 30 3.91 0.48 8.61
N VAL A 31 2.78 -0.20 8.79
CA VAL A 31 2.75 -1.61 9.19
C VAL A 31 3.17 -2.49 8.02
N VAL A 32 4.16 -3.35 8.23
CA VAL A 32 4.64 -4.32 7.24
C VAL A 32 4.05 -5.70 7.52
N SER A 33 4.03 -6.13 8.78
CA SER A 33 3.47 -7.42 9.17
C SER A 33 3.05 -7.43 10.64
N VAL A 34 2.12 -8.34 10.97
CA VAL A 34 1.64 -8.56 12.33
C VAL A 34 1.89 -10.02 12.69
N GLN A 35 2.64 -10.27 13.75
CA GLN A 35 3.01 -11.62 14.19
C GLN A 35 2.93 -11.70 15.72
N ALA A 36 2.11 -12.62 16.24
CA ALA A 36 2.09 -13.00 17.66
C ALA A 36 2.14 -11.82 18.66
N GLY A 37 1.29 -10.79 18.47
CA GLY A 37 1.21 -9.61 19.34
C GLY A 37 2.31 -8.57 19.15
N ARG A 38 3.19 -8.78 18.16
CA ARG A 38 4.15 -7.78 17.66
C ARG A 38 3.76 -7.30 16.27
N VAL A 39 4.08 -6.04 16.02
CA VAL A 39 3.84 -5.36 14.75
C VAL A 39 5.19 -4.91 14.23
N SER A 40 5.55 -5.42 13.06
CA SER A 40 6.73 -4.98 12.33
C SER A 40 6.35 -3.74 11.54
N VAL A 41 7.07 -2.65 11.77
CA VAL A 41 6.83 -1.38 11.11
C VAL A 41 8.10 -0.83 10.50
N VAL A 42 7.95 0.00 9.49
CA VAL A 42 9.01 0.82 8.91
C VAL A 42 8.60 2.29 8.97
N ASP A 43 9.55 3.21 8.78
CA ASP A 43 9.21 4.61 8.54
C ASP A 43 8.25 4.73 7.35
N ALA A 44 7.21 5.54 7.49
CA ALA A 44 6.15 5.62 6.48
C ALA A 44 6.62 6.27 5.17
N TYR A 45 7.64 7.12 5.20
CA TYR A 45 8.10 7.89 4.06
C TYR A 45 9.25 7.19 3.33
N ASP A 46 10.28 6.75 4.06
CA ASP A 46 11.49 6.19 3.44
C ASP A 46 11.56 4.65 3.50
N SER A 47 10.62 3.99 4.19
CA SER A 47 10.60 2.54 4.40
C SER A 47 11.85 1.97 5.08
N LYS A 48 12.67 2.81 5.71
CA LYS A 48 13.87 2.41 6.45
C LYS A 48 13.53 2.20 7.92
N ARG A 49 14.56 1.83 8.69
CA ARG A 49 14.54 1.71 10.15
C ARG A 49 13.41 0.78 10.63
N PRO A 50 13.48 -0.53 10.29
CA PRO A 50 12.50 -1.49 10.75
C PRO A 50 12.48 -1.55 12.28
N ARG A 51 11.27 -1.59 12.86
CA ARG A 51 11.03 -1.67 14.30
C ARG A 51 10.00 -2.75 14.60
N SER A 52 10.19 -3.44 15.72
CA SER A 52 9.19 -4.36 16.27
C SER A 52 8.53 -3.74 17.50
N ILE A 53 7.25 -3.42 17.37
CA ILE A 53 6.47 -2.71 18.40
C ILE A 53 5.37 -3.65 18.92
N TRP A 54 4.99 -3.51 20.19
CA TRP A 54 3.87 -4.28 20.74
C TRP A 54 2.54 -3.81 20.16
N ALA A 55 1.67 -4.74 19.78
CA ALA A 55 0.36 -4.43 19.21
C ALA A 55 -0.50 -3.54 20.14
N ARG A 56 -0.33 -3.64 21.46
CA ARG A 56 -1.04 -2.81 22.46
C ARG A 56 -0.68 -1.32 22.41
N GLU A 57 0.45 -0.97 21.81
CA GLU A 57 0.86 0.43 21.64
C GLU A 57 0.04 1.10 20.53
N PHE A 58 -0.67 0.35 19.70
CA PHE A 58 -1.50 0.88 18.63
C PHE A 58 -2.93 1.10 19.14
N HIS A 59 -3.45 2.30 18.92
CA HIS A 59 -4.72 2.75 19.43
C HIS A 59 -5.64 3.24 18.31
N ALA A 60 -6.80 2.62 18.18
CA ALA A 60 -7.82 3.02 17.19
C ALA A 60 -8.36 4.46 17.39
N SER A 61 -8.16 5.07 18.56
CA SER A 61 -8.61 6.43 18.85
C SER A 61 -7.49 7.29 19.43
N PRO A 62 -7.39 8.58 19.02
CA PRO A 62 -6.44 9.53 19.60
C PRO A 62 -6.78 9.93 21.04
N LEU A 63 -7.98 9.59 21.50
CA LEU A 63 -8.43 9.88 22.85
C LEU A 63 -8.33 8.64 23.74
N THR A 64 -8.07 8.90 25.01
CA THR A 64 -8.20 7.91 26.09
C THR A 64 -9.67 7.69 26.41
N ARG A 65 -9.97 6.68 27.25
CA ARG A 65 -11.33 6.41 27.72
C ARG A 65 -11.96 7.62 28.44
N THR A 66 -11.15 8.46 29.07
CA THR A 66 -11.59 9.65 29.80
C THR A 66 -11.79 10.86 28.87
N GLY A 67 -11.45 10.75 27.58
CA GLY A 67 -11.56 11.83 26.60
C GLY A 67 -10.29 12.67 26.43
N ASP A 68 -9.26 12.46 27.24
CA ASP A 68 -7.98 13.16 27.11
C ASP A 68 -7.19 12.68 25.89
N LYS A 69 -6.41 13.58 25.27
CA LYS A 69 -5.46 13.20 24.21
C LYS A 69 -4.44 12.19 24.74
N ARG A 70 -4.18 11.14 23.95
CA ARG A 70 -3.11 10.18 24.24
C ARG A 70 -1.76 10.90 24.20
N LYS A 71 -0.84 10.41 25.04
CA LYS A 71 0.54 10.92 25.17
C LYS A 71 1.58 9.84 24.87
N SER A 72 1.13 8.65 24.49
CA SER A 72 1.96 7.46 24.26
C SER A 72 1.28 6.53 23.27
N GLY A 73 2.06 5.65 22.66
CA GLY A 73 1.62 4.72 21.63
C GLY A 73 1.46 5.40 20.27
N TYR A 74 0.72 4.74 19.38
CA TYR A 74 0.49 5.13 18.01
C TYR A 74 -1.02 5.23 17.74
N ILE A 75 -1.40 6.19 16.92
CA ILE A 75 -2.79 6.43 16.51
C ILE A 75 -2.93 6.24 15.00
N LEU A 76 -4.06 5.67 14.60
CA LEU A 76 -4.34 5.42 13.19
C LEU A 76 -4.52 6.76 12.48
N VAL A 77 -3.72 6.98 11.42
CA VAL A 77 -3.83 8.19 10.58
C VAL A 77 -4.51 7.84 9.28
N SER A 78 -4.01 6.79 8.62
CA SER A 78 -4.61 6.25 7.41
C SER A 78 -5.01 4.81 7.66
N PRO A 79 -6.25 4.42 7.33
CA PRO A 79 -6.59 3.01 7.23
C PRO A 79 -5.66 2.33 6.21
N ALA A 80 -5.60 0.99 6.22
CA ALA A 80 -4.94 0.27 5.15
C ALA A 80 -5.60 0.75 3.87
N PRO A 81 -4.83 1.01 2.80
CA PRO A 81 -5.47 1.14 1.49
C PRO A 81 -6.38 -0.06 1.35
N ASP A 82 -7.67 0.19 1.10
CA ASP A 82 -8.57 -0.92 0.80
C ASP A 82 -7.93 -1.67 -0.38
N GLU A 83 -7.98 -2.99 -0.41
CA GLU A 83 -7.40 -3.76 -1.54
C GLU A 83 -8.06 -3.35 -2.88
N ARG A 84 -9.17 -2.58 -2.82
CA ARG A 84 -9.88 -1.95 -3.94
C ARG A 84 -9.43 -0.52 -4.28
N GLU A 85 -8.62 0.14 -3.45
CA GLU A 85 -8.06 1.48 -3.70
C GLU A 85 -6.73 1.47 -4.47
N CYS A 86 -6.34 0.32 -5.05
CA CYS A 86 -5.44 0.28 -6.20
C CYS A 86 -6.04 0.92 -7.48
N GLN A 87 -7.24 1.50 -7.38
CA GLN A 87 -7.88 2.27 -8.45
C GLN A 87 -8.09 3.72 -7.99
N THR A 88 -7.03 4.53 -7.95
CA THR A 88 -7.17 5.89 -8.50
C THR A 88 -5.84 6.34 -9.12
N PRO A 89 -5.87 6.82 -10.39
CA PRO A 89 -4.72 7.34 -11.08
C PRO A 89 -4.48 8.77 -10.60
N TRP A 90 -3.44 9.00 -9.82
CA TRP A 90 -2.90 10.34 -9.72
C TRP A 90 -2.11 10.61 -11.02
N HIS A 91 -2.74 11.32 -11.95
CA HIS A 91 -2.00 12.18 -12.87
C HIS A 91 -1.05 13.04 -12.05
N THR A 92 0.24 12.71 -12.04
CA THR A 92 1.29 13.46 -12.77
C THR A 92 2.65 12.84 -12.51
N HIS A 93 3.37 12.60 -13.62
CA HIS A 93 4.83 12.59 -13.79
C HIS A 93 5.67 12.36 -12.53
N ASP A 94 6.09 11.11 -12.30
CA ASP A 94 7.49 10.69 -12.39
C ASP A 94 7.59 9.23 -11.92
N ASN A 95 8.38 8.44 -12.65
CA ASN A 95 8.72 7.06 -12.32
C ASN A 95 9.44 6.99 -10.95
N PRO A 96 9.24 5.96 -10.10
CA PRO A 96 10.10 4.78 -10.27
C PRO A 96 9.40 3.45 -9.98
N THR A 97 9.47 2.57 -10.98
CA THR A 97 9.39 1.11 -10.92
C THR A 97 10.23 0.57 -9.75
N THR A 98 9.59 -0.22 -8.90
CA THR A 98 10.00 -1.58 -8.47
C THR A 98 9.54 -1.82 -7.03
N ILE A 99 8.31 -2.30 -6.83
CA ILE A 99 8.00 -3.17 -5.70
C ILE A 99 7.06 -4.27 -6.18
N THR A 100 7.62 -5.47 -6.25
CA THR A 100 6.97 -6.75 -6.49
C THR A 100 5.86 -6.99 -5.48
N GLY A 101 4.63 -6.97 -5.96
CA GLY A 101 3.42 -7.32 -5.22
C GLY A 101 2.27 -7.42 -6.20
N ALA A 102 2.41 -8.32 -7.20
CA ALA A 102 1.49 -8.61 -8.29
C ALA A 102 0.32 -7.60 -8.49
N CYS A 103 0.67 -6.36 -8.86
CA CYS A 103 -0.14 -5.56 -9.76
C CYS A 103 -0.19 -6.36 -11.07
N GLN A 104 -1.37 -6.79 -11.51
CA GLN A 104 -1.54 -7.15 -12.91
C GLN A 104 -1.27 -5.87 -13.70
N ILE A 105 -0.10 -5.80 -14.35
CA ILE A 105 0.17 -4.78 -15.37
C ILE A 105 -0.91 -5.04 -16.44
N PRO A 106 -1.75 -4.05 -16.79
CA PRO A 106 -2.66 -4.24 -17.92
C PRO A 106 -1.80 -4.63 -19.13
N PRO A 107 -2.18 -5.66 -19.91
CA PRO A 107 -1.43 -6.02 -21.10
C PRO A 107 -1.27 -4.76 -21.96
N VAL A 108 -0.02 -4.38 -22.23
CA VAL A 108 0.25 -3.31 -23.19
C VAL A 108 -0.08 -3.90 -24.54
N TYR A 109 -0.87 -3.19 -25.33
CA TYR A 109 -1.24 -3.62 -26.66
C TYR A 109 -0.43 -2.81 -27.67
N VAL A 110 0.05 -3.46 -28.72
CA VAL A 110 0.85 -2.83 -29.78
C VAL A 110 0.23 -3.17 -31.12
N CYS A 111 0.16 -2.17 -32.00
CA CYS A 111 -0.16 -2.37 -33.39
C CYS A 111 1.01 -3.05 -34.10
N ASN A 112 0.82 -4.27 -34.60
CA ASN A 112 1.87 -5.01 -35.29
C ASN A 112 2.22 -4.45 -36.68
N GLY A 113 1.38 -3.54 -37.21
CA GLY A 113 1.59 -2.88 -38.50
C GLY A 113 2.49 -1.65 -38.42
N CYS A 114 2.26 -0.78 -37.43
CA CYS A 114 3.02 0.48 -37.26
C CYS A 114 3.93 0.53 -36.02
N GLY A 115 3.80 -0.45 -35.11
CA GLY A 115 4.56 -0.50 -33.85
C GLY A 115 4.09 0.50 -32.79
N GLU A 116 2.92 1.12 -32.98
CA GLU A 116 2.35 2.08 -32.03
C GLU A 116 1.68 1.34 -30.86
N GLU A 117 1.96 1.79 -29.64
CA GLU A 117 1.30 1.32 -28.43
C GLU A 117 -0.12 1.92 -28.37
N VAL A 118 -1.09 1.09 -28.00
CA VAL A 118 -2.50 1.47 -27.92
C VAL A 118 -3.07 1.15 -26.55
N ASP A 119 -4.05 1.95 -26.14
CA ASP A 119 -4.60 1.90 -24.77
C ASP A 119 -5.38 0.61 -24.47
N ASP A 120 -5.95 -0.05 -25.49
CA ASP A 120 -6.69 -1.32 -25.36
C ASP A 120 -6.83 -2.09 -26.69
N GLU A 121 -7.26 -3.37 -26.62
CA GLU A 121 -7.42 -4.27 -27.77
C GLU A 121 -8.49 -3.86 -28.80
N THR A 122 -9.36 -2.92 -28.44
CA THR A 122 -10.44 -2.42 -29.30
C THR A 122 -10.13 -1.05 -29.91
N ALA A 123 -8.96 -0.49 -29.62
CA ALA A 123 -8.52 0.75 -30.25
C ALA A 123 -8.43 0.60 -31.77
N GLU A 124 -8.58 1.70 -32.51
CA GLU A 124 -8.35 1.69 -33.95
C GLU A 124 -6.87 2.00 -34.20
N CYS A 125 -6.15 1.05 -34.79
CA CYS A 125 -4.77 1.27 -35.24
C CYS A 125 -4.73 1.55 -36.76
N CYS A 126 -3.52 1.60 -37.35
CA CYS A 126 -3.36 1.83 -38.79
C CYS A 126 -4.13 0.80 -39.64
N GLU A 127 -4.49 1.20 -40.87
CA GLU A 127 -5.40 0.46 -41.78
C GLU A 127 -4.99 -1.00 -42.06
N ASP A 128 -3.69 -1.31 -41.97
CA ASP A 128 -3.11 -2.65 -42.18
C ASP A 128 -2.63 -3.34 -40.89
N GLY A 129 -2.87 -2.74 -39.72
CA GLY A 129 -2.38 -3.22 -38.44
C GLY A 129 -3.41 -4.03 -37.66
N GLU A 130 -2.95 -5.05 -36.93
CA GLU A 130 -3.75 -5.71 -35.89
C GLU A 130 -3.16 -5.39 -34.52
N ILE A 131 -4.03 -5.15 -33.55
CA ILE A 131 -3.62 -4.93 -32.17
C ILE A 131 -3.35 -6.28 -31.51
N VAL A 132 -2.12 -6.46 -31.06
CA VAL A 132 -1.69 -7.67 -30.36
C VAL A 132 -1.17 -7.32 -28.97
N PRO A 133 -1.30 -8.21 -27.98
CA PRO A 133 -0.62 -8.04 -26.71
C PRO A 133 0.89 -7.96 -26.93
N ALA A 134 1.55 -6.98 -26.33
CA ALA A 134 3.01 -6.91 -26.30
C ALA A 134 3.53 -8.09 -25.49
N GLU A 135 4.10 -9.09 -26.17
CA GLU A 135 4.80 -10.18 -25.50
C GLU A 135 6.06 -9.61 -24.85
N TYR A 136 6.04 -9.49 -23.52
CA TYR A 136 7.26 -9.26 -22.75
C TYR A 136 8.07 -10.56 -22.79
N ASP A 137 9.14 -10.57 -23.60
CA ASP A 137 10.16 -11.61 -23.55
C ASP A 137 10.61 -11.75 -22.08
N GLU A 138 10.32 -12.91 -21.50
CA GLU A 138 10.72 -13.26 -20.16
C GLU A 138 12.24 -13.12 -20.08
N VAL A 139 12.74 -12.10 -19.39
CA VAL A 139 14.18 -11.93 -19.21
C VAL A 139 14.70 -13.18 -18.50
N ALA A 140 15.39 -14.00 -19.28
CA ALA A 140 15.92 -15.28 -18.86
C ALA A 140 16.79 -15.13 -17.61
N GLN A 141 16.43 -15.92 -16.59
CA GLN A 141 17.22 -16.51 -15.49
C GLN A 141 18.44 -15.75 -14.95
#